data_AF-A0A7C2N9Y7-F1
#
_entry.id   AF-A0A7C2N9Y7-F1
#
_cell.length_a   1.000
_cell.length_b   1.000
_cell.length_c   1.000
_cell.angle_alpha   90.00
_cell.angle_beta   90.00
_cell.angle_gamma   90.00
#
_symmetry.space_group_name_H-M   'P 1'
#
loop_
_entity.id
_entity.type
_entity.pdbx_description
1 polymer ?
#
loop_
_entity_poly.entity_id
_entity_poly.type
_entity_poly.pdbx_seq_one_letter_code
_entity_poly.pdbx_strand_id
1 'polypeptide(L)' 'MTTETFPLLNDAILLTGAGQRLGLYHAERLLDEGVPLIVTYCTERPSIERLRERGARAILADLSTPEGIEACIG' A
#
# COMPACT_ATOMS: atom_id res chain seq x y z
N MET A 1 -13.58 -18.87 10.91
CA MET A 1 -12.46 -17.94 11.14
C MET A 1 -11.40 -18.26 10.10
N THR A 2 -11.55 -17.72 8.90
CA THR A 2 -10.57 -17.88 7.81
C THR A 2 -9.34 -17.07 8.18
N THR A 3 -8.19 -17.72 8.26
CA THR A 3 -6.92 -17.01 8.38
C THR A 3 -6.65 -16.42 7.00
N GLU A 4 -6.99 -15.15 6.81
CA GLU A 4 -6.63 -14.39 5.62
C GLU A 4 -5.09 -14.45 5.52
N THR A 5 -4.61 -15.32 4.65
CA THR A 5 -3.17 -15.50 4.44
C THR A 5 -2.73 -14.32 3.63
N PHE A 6 -2.20 -13.29 4.30
CA PHE A 6 -1.50 -12.22 3.60
C PHE A 6 -0.42 -12.84 2.73
N PRO A 7 -0.30 -12.45 1.45
CA PRO A 7 0.78 -12.97 0.62
C PRO A 7 2.12 -12.68 1.29
N LEU A 8 3.04 -13.64 1.21
CA LEU A 8 4.40 -13.43 1.70
C LEU A 8 4.98 -12.22 0.94
N LEU A 9 5.38 -11.19 1.68
CA LEU A 9 5.82 -9.90 1.14
C LEU A 9 7.23 -9.94 0.51
N ASN A 10 7.80 -11.13 0.30
CA ASN A 10 9.19 -11.30 -0.12
C ASN A 10 9.48 -10.69 -1.51
N ASP A 11 8.46 -10.63 -2.37
CA ASP A 11 8.52 -10.03 -3.71
C ASP A 11 7.52 -8.86 -3.84
N ALA A 12 7.18 -8.22 -2.72
CA ALA A 12 6.19 -7.14 -2.72
C ALA A 12 6.71 -5.90 -3.44
N ILE A 13 5.83 -5.29 -4.22
CA ILE A 13 6.09 -3.96 -4.77
C ILE A 13 5.76 -2.91 -3.71
N LEU A 14 6.70 -2.01 -3.44
CA LEU A 14 6.45 -0.77 -2.71
C LEU A 14 5.99 0.31 -3.70
N LEU A 15 4.74 0.74 -3.58
CA LEU A 15 4.16 1.80 -4.39
C LEU A 15 3.93 3.06 -3.55
N THR A 16 4.70 4.11 -3.84
CA THR A 16 4.57 5.39 -3.16
C THR A 16 3.44 6.24 -3.77
N GLY A 17 2.62 6.88 -2.93
CA GLY A 17 1.58 7.79 -3.40
C GLY A 17 0.34 7.11 -4.00
N ALA A 18 0.01 5.90 -3.54
CA ALA A 18 -1.09 5.09 -4.07
C ALA A 18 -2.51 5.67 -3.81
N GLY A 19 -2.63 6.73 -3.01
CA GLY A 19 -3.94 7.21 -2.56
C GLY A 19 -4.81 7.88 -3.63
N GLN A 20 -4.28 8.22 -4.81
CA GLN A 20 -5.03 8.95 -5.84
C GLN A 20 -4.44 8.84 -7.25
N ARG A 21 -5.24 9.24 -8.26
CA ARG A 21 -4.84 9.41 -9.66
C ARG A 21 -4.11 8.17 -10.21
N LEU A 22 -2.91 8.35 -10.79
CA LEU A 22 -2.11 7.27 -11.36
C LEU A 22 -1.66 6.25 -10.30
N GLY A 23 -1.32 6.71 -9.09
CA GLY A 23 -0.93 5.81 -8.00
C GLY A 23 -2.06 4.84 -7.63
N LEU A 24 -3.29 5.33 -7.53
CA LEU A 24 -4.46 4.49 -7.24
C LEU A 24 -4.72 3.50 -8.38
N TYR A 25 -4.67 3.98 -9.63
CA TYR A 25 -4.84 3.11 -10.80
C TYR A 25 -3.83 1.96 -10.83
N HIS A 26 -2.55 2.25 -10.60
CA HIS A 26 -1.50 1.23 -10.58
C HIS A 26 -1.68 0.28 -9.39
N ALA A 27 -2.04 0.79 -8.21
CA ALA A 27 -2.28 -0.05 -7.04
C ALA A 27 -3.42 -1.05 -7.31
N GLU A 28 -4.53 -0.59 -7.87
CA GLU A 28 -5.67 -1.44 -8.20
C GLU A 28 -5.32 -2.50 -9.24
N ARG A 29 -4.55 -2.14 -10.27
CA ARG A 29 -4.10 -3.08 -11.31
C ARG A 29 -3.14 -4.14 -10.79
N LEU A 30 -2.15 -3.75 -10.00
CA LEU A 30 -1.20 -4.70 -9.40
C LEU A 30 -1.92 -5.70 -8.49
N LEU A 31 -2.92 -5.23 -7.73
CA LEU A 31 -3.78 -6.09 -6.92
C LEU A 31 -4.69 -6.98 -7.78
N ASP A 32 -5.20 -6.51 -8.93
CA ASP A 32 -5.96 -7.33 -9.88
C ASP A 32 -5.09 -8.50 -10.41
N GLU A 33 -3.77 -8.27 -10.56
CA GLU A 33 -2.77 -9.26 -11.00
C GLU A 33 -2.27 -10.18 -9.88
N GLY A 34 -2.73 -9.97 -8.63
CA GLY A 34 -2.32 -10.76 -7.47
C GLY A 34 -0.90 -10.44 -6.97
N VAL A 35 -0.33 -9.30 -7.38
CA VAL A 35 0.99 -8.85 -6.92
C VAL A 35 0.89 -8.42 -5.45
N PRO A 36 1.74 -8.94 -4.55
CA PRO A 36 1.80 -8.46 -3.17
C PRO A 36 2.19 -6.98 -3.16
N LEU A 37 1.40 -6.14 -2.48
CA LEU A 37 1.56 -4.69 -2.57
C LEU A 37 1.67 -4.05 -1.19
N ILE A 38 2.71 -3.24 -1.02
CA ILE A 38 2.84 -2.26 0.07
C ILE A 38 2.61 -0.88 -0.55
N VAL A 39 1.74 -0.09 0.05
CA VAL A 39 1.46 1.27 -0.41
C VAL A 39 1.79 2.30 0.66
N THR A 40 2.42 3.41 0.27
CA THR A 40 2.56 4.58 1.16
C THR A 40 1.59 5.69 0.79
N TYR A 41 1.13 6.42 1.80
CA TYR A 41 0.22 7.56 1.64
C TYR A 41 0.47 8.61 2.73
N CYS A 42 0.14 9.88 2.46
CA CYS A 42 0.28 10.98 3.42
C CYS A 42 -1.04 11.43 4.04
N THR A 43 -2.18 11.06 3.45
CA THR A 43 -3.51 11.48 3.91
C THR A 43 -4.48 10.33 3.78
N GLU A 44 -5.19 10.02 4.87
CA GLU A 44 -6.21 8.98 4.88
C GLU A 44 -7.35 9.34 3.92
N ARG A 45 -7.77 8.38 3.08
CA ARG A 45 -8.77 8.55 2.04
C ARG A 45 -9.57 7.25 1.88
N PRO A 46 -10.82 7.30 1.39
CA PRO A 46 -11.59 6.09 1.10
C PRO A 46 -10.87 5.11 0.14
N SER A 47 -10.02 5.64 -0.75
CA SER A 47 -9.19 4.82 -1.63
C SER A 47 -8.17 3.96 -0.88
N ILE A 48 -7.59 4.45 0.21
CA ILE A 48 -6.63 3.67 1.00
C ILE A 48 -7.35 2.52 1.70
N GLU A 49 -8.53 2.78 2.27
CA GLU A 49 -9.34 1.72 2.87
C GLU A 49 -9.69 0.65 1.85
N ARG A 50 -10.12 1.06 0.65
CA ARG A 50 -10.37 0.13 -0.46
C ARG A 50 -9.13 -0.69 -0.83
N LEU A 51 -7.93 -0.12 -0.80
CA LEU A 51 -6.69 -0.86 -1.06
C LEU A 51 -6.40 -1.87 0.06
N ARG A 52 -6.66 -1.54 1.34
CA ARG A 52 -6.54 -2.48 2.47
C ARG A 52 -7.51 -3.64 2.34
N GLU A 53 -8.78 -3.38 2.04
CA GLU A 53 -9.80 -4.41 1.81
C GLU A 53 -9.42 -5.38 0.69
N ARG A 54 -8.63 -4.90 -0.28
CA ARG A 54 -8.11 -5.68 -1.39
C ARG A 54 -6.78 -6.40 -1.09
N GLY A 55 -6.27 -6.32 0.13
CA GLY A 55 -5.08 -7.04 0.58
C GLY A 55 -3.77 -6.25 0.50
N ALA A 56 -3.80 -4.96 0.15
CA ALA A 56 -2.59 -4.14 0.23
C ALA A 56 -2.24 -3.82 1.69
N ARG A 57 -0.94 -3.85 2.00
CA ARG A 57 -0.42 -3.30 3.26
C ARG A 57 -0.23 -1.78 3.09
N ALA A 58 -1.02 -0.99 3.81
CA ALA A 58 -0.95 0.48 3.74
C ALA A 58 -0.13 1.07 4.89
N ILE A 59 0.81 1.96 4.57
CA ILE A 59 1.68 2.65 5.53
C ILE A 59 1.48 4.16 5.40
N LEU A 60 1.09 4.81 6.50
CA LEU A 60 1.06 6.28 6.58
C LEU A 60 2.50 6.77 6.70
N ALA A 61 3.02 7.41 5.65
CA ALA A 61 4.39 7.89 5.62
C ALA A 61 4.50 9.10 4.68
N ASP A 62 4.98 10.23 5.22
CA ASP A 62 5.43 11.36 4.42
C ASP A 62 6.92 11.22 4.08
N LEU A 63 7.19 10.60 2.93
CA LEU A 63 8.54 10.33 2.45
C LEU A 63 9.34 11.59 2.08
N SER A 64 8.76 12.79 2.20
CA SER A 64 9.51 14.05 2.09
C SER A 64 10.29 14.40 3.36
N THR A 65 10.07 13.67 4.45
CA THR A 65 10.71 13.88 5.77
C THR A 65 11.52 12.66 6.19
N PRO A 66 12.64 12.83 6.91
CA PRO A 66 13.36 11.71 7.53
C PRO A 66 12.44 10.84 8.39
N GLU A 67 11.57 11.45 9.19
CA GLU A 67 10.64 10.74 10.07
C GLU A 67 9.66 9.85 9.29
N GLY A 68 9.17 10.31 8.14
CA GLY A 68 8.30 9.50 7.29
C GLY A 68 9.04 8.40 6.54
N ILE A 69 10.32 8.59 6.21
CA ILE A 69 11.18 7.52 5.68
C ILE A 69 11.36 6.42 6.74
N GLU A 70 11.70 6.80 7.98
CA GLU A 70 11.83 5.86 9.11
C GLU A 70 10.52 5.10 9.34
N ALA A 71 9.37 5.78 9.35
CA ALA A 71 8.06 5.15 9.48
C ALA A 71 7.76 4.12 8.37
N CYS A 72 8.40 4.25 7.19
CA CYS A 72 8.24 3.31 6.08
C CYS A 72 9.10 2.05 6.20
N ILE A 73 10.24 2.12 6.89
CA ILE A 73 11.21 1.00 7.01
C ILE A 73 11.07 0.23 8.33
N GLY A 74 10.53 0.85 9.37
CA GLY A 74 10.25 0.22 10.67
C GLY A 74 11.27 0.54 11.74
#